data_AF-A0A963XQV6-F1
#
_entry.id   AF-A0A963XQV6-F1
#
_cell.length_a   1.000
_cell.length_b   1.000
_cell.length_c   1.000
_cell.angle_alpha   90.00
_cell.angle_beta   90.00
_cell.angle_gamma   90.00
#
_symmetry.space_group_name_H-M   'P 1'
#
loop_
_entity.id
_entity.type
_entity.pdbx_description
1 polymer ?
#
loop_
_entity_poly.entity_id
_entity_poly.type
_entity_poly.pdbx_seq_one_letter_code
_entity_poly.pdbx_strand_id
1 'polypeptide(L)'
;IPAFALFQSGLLPGWTGWCAIIVITYASAIYFVDTRMKTKDNSFAGFPACWNMVVIVLFAIEPNFYLMLAVIVALAATMFTNLKFVHPVRTERWRWITLPVALAWVGFAARAAWVDFAEGEIAHWGLVITSVYLLVAGVAQQLFPERRGVA
;
A
#
# COMPACT_ATOMS: atom_id res chain seq x y z
N ILE A 1 5.28 13.57 4.37
CA ILE A 1 5.97 13.50 3.05
C ILE A 1 5.03 13.04 1.93
N PRO A 2 4.46 11.81 1.93
CA PRO A 2 3.66 11.34 0.79
C PRO A 2 2.39 12.16 0.55
N ALA A 3 1.72 12.53 1.65
CA ALA A 3 0.53 13.38 1.61
C ALA A 3 0.81 14.76 0.98
N PHE A 4 1.97 15.35 1.31
CA PHE A 4 2.40 16.63 0.75
C PHE A 4 2.78 16.50 -0.73
N ALA A 5 3.51 15.44 -1.10
CA ALA A 5 3.88 15.20 -2.50
C ALA A 5 2.63 15.07 -3.39
N LEU A 6 1.64 14.29 -2.95
CA LEU A 6 0.38 14.12 -3.67
C LEU A 6 -0.45 15.41 -3.74
N PHE A 7 -0.42 16.23 -2.68
CA PHE A 7 -1.09 17.54 -2.67
C PHE A 7 -0.45 18.52 -3.66
N GLN A 8 0.89 18.53 -3.73
CA GLN A 8 1.65 19.45 -4.58
C GLN A 8 1.67 19.02 -6.05
N SER A 9 1.47 17.73 -6.36
CA SER A 9 1.59 17.21 -7.74
C SER A 9 0.49 17.67 -8.68
N GLY A 10 -0.63 18.21 -8.17
CA GLY A 10 -1.77 18.61 -8.99
C GLY A 10 -2.69 17.46 -9.42
N LEU A 11 -2.38 16.21 -9.05
CA LEU A 11 -3.19 15.03 -9.40
C LEU A 11 -4.57 15.00 -8.72
N LEU A 12 -4.71 15.67 -7.57
CA LEU A 12 -5.97 15.80 -6.85
C LEU A 12 -6.43 17.27 -6.83
N PRO A 13 -7.27 17.70 -7.79
CA PRO A 13 -7.63 19.11 -7.93
C PRO A 13 -8.53 19.61 -6.79
N GLY A 14 -8.31 20.86 -6.39
CA GLY A 14 -9.18 21.61 -5.49
C GLY A 14 -9.30 21.01 -4.08
N TRP A 15 -10.53 20.83 -3.61
CA TRP A 15 -10.82 20.36 -2.25
C TRP A 15 -10.40 18.91 -1.99
N THR A 16 -10.25 18.09 -3.04
CA THR A 16 -9.90 16.66 -2.90
C THR A 16 -8.46 16.47 -2.42
N GLY A 17 -7.53 17.33 -2.85
CA GLY A 17 -6.17 17.35 -2.32
C GLY A 17 -6.16 17.65 -0.82
N TRP A 18 -6.98 18.61 -0.36
CA TRP A 18 -7.15 18.91 1.06
C TRP A 18 -7.74 17.72 1.84
N CYS A 19 -8.73 17.03 1.27
CA CYS A 19 -9.24 15.81 1.88
C CYS A 19 -8.16 14.72 1.97
N ALA A 20 -7.41 14.47 0.89
CA ALA A 20 -6.37 13.46 0.88
C ALA A 20 -5.26 13.76 1.90
N ILE A 21 -4.77 15.00 1.97
CA ILE A 21 -3.71 15.36 2.92
C ILE A 21 -4.19 15.21 4.38
N ILE A 22 -5.42 15.61 4.70
CA ILE A 22 -5.99 15.48 6.04
C ILE A 22 -6.21 13.99 6.37
N VAL A 23 -6.88 13.25 5.49
CA VAL A 23 -7.19 11.82 5.71
C VAL A 23 -5.90 11.02 5.90
N ILE A 24 -4.92 11.18 5.01
CA ILE A 24 -3.64 10.47 5.11
C ILE A 24 -2.92 10.79 6.42
N THR A 25 -2.83 12.07 6.80
CA THR A 25 -2.05 12.48 7.99
C THR A 25 -2.73 12.08 9.30
N TYR A 26 -4.01 12.39 9.46
CA TYR A 26 -4.73 12.10 10.71
C TYR A 26 -5.02 10.61 10.87
N ALA A 27 -5.44 9.90 9.81
CA ALA A 27 -5.69 8.46 9.93
C ALA A 27 -4.40 7.71 10.30
N SER A 28 -3.25 8.13 9.73
CA SER A 28 -1.95 7.57 10.10
C SER A 28 -1.56 7.85 11.54
N ALA A 29 -1.77 9.08 12.03
CA ALA A 29 -1.49 9.41 13.43
C ALA A 29 -2.31 8.55 14.39
N ILE A 30 -3.60 8.35 14.10
CA ILE A 30 -4.49 7.51 14.92
C ILE A 30 -4.08 6.03 14.82
N TYR A 31 -3.76 5.55 13.62
CA TYR A 31 -3.29 4.18 13.43
C TYR A 31 -2.01 3.90 14.23
N PHE A 32 -1.05 4.85 14.25
CA PHE A 32 0.22 4.66 14.95
C PHE A 32 0.12 4.69 16.48
N VAL A 33 -0.97 5.21 17.06
CA VAL A 33 -1.22 5.11 18.50
C VAL A 33 -1.94 3.81 18.89
N ASP A 34 -2.50 3.05 17.93
CA ASP A 34 -3.13 1.76 18.23
C ASP A 34 -2.07 0.68 18.54
N THR A 35 -2.04 0.25 19.80
CA THR A 35 -1.12 -0.79 20.29
C THR A 35 -1.41 -2.19 19.71
N ARG A 36 -2.57 -2.37 19.07
CA ARG A 36 -3.01 -3.63 18.47
C ARG A 36 -2.66 -3.74 16.97
N MET A 37 -1.96 -2.76 16.41
CA MET A 37 -1.65 -2.72 14.98
C MET A 37 -0.79 -3.90 14.48
N LYS A 38 -0.05 -4.59 15.37
CA LYS A 38 0.81 -5.73 15.02
C LYS A 38 0.17 -7.03 15.47
N THR A 39 0.01 -7.96 14.54
CA THR A 39 -0.52 -9.29 14.82
C THR A 39 0.58 -10.24 15.30
N LYS A 40 0.19 -11.40 15.86
CA LYS A 40 1.12 -12.40 16.39
C LYS A 40 2.09 -12.96 15.34
N ASP A 41 1.66 -13.01 14.08
CA ASP A 41 2.45 -13.44 12.91
C ASP A 41 3.31 -12.33 12.30
N ASN A 42 3.53 -11.22 13.02
CA ASN A 42 4.27 -10.03 12.57
C ASN A 42 3.68 -9.33 11.33
N SER A 43 2.42 -9.60 11.01
CA SER A 43 1.63 -8.84 10.04
C SER A 43 1.00 -7.61 10.71
N PHE A 44 0.38 -6.75 9.91
CA PHE A 44 -0.34 -5.58 10.38
C PHE A 44 -1.84 -5.83 10.39
N ALA A 45 -2.54 -5.31 11.41
CA ALA A 45 -4.00 -5.26 11.46
C ALA A 45 -4.44 -3.88 10.97
N GLY A 46 -4.95 -3.84 9.74
CA GLY A 46 -5.23 -2.63 8.98
C GLY A 46 -4.05 -2.18 8.11
N PHE A 47 -4.31 -1.25 7.19
CA PHE A 47 -3.28 -0.74 6.27
C PHE A 47 -2.17 -0.01 7.06
N PRO A 48 -0.89 -0.36 6.89
CA PRO A 48 0.18 0.08 7.80
C PRO A 48 0.71 1.49 7.54
N ALA A 49 -0.14 2.39 7.02
CA ALA A 49 0.23 3.76 6.66
C ALA A 49 1.43 3.86 5.69
N CYS A 50 1.68 2.84 4.86
CA CYS A 50 2.79 2.83 3.89
C CYS A 50 2.49 3.66 2.63
N TRP A 51 2.02 4.89 2.84
CA TRP A 51 1.56 5.82 1.80
C TRP A 51 2.61 6.16 0.75
N ASN A 52 3.90 6.11 1.09
CA ASN A 52 4.97 6.29 0.10
C ASN A 52 4.88 5.26 -1.04
N MET A 53 4.54 4.00 -0.73
CA MET A 53 4.38 2.97 -1.76
C MET A 53 3.17 3.27 -2.65
N VAL A 54 2.06 3.70 -2.06
CA VAL A 54 0.83 4.04 -2.80
C VAL A 54 1.06 5.24 -3.71
N VAL A 55 1.63 6.33 -3.20
CA VAL A 55 1.84 7.57 -3.96
C VAL A 55 2.76 7.36 -5.17
N ILE A 56 3.81 6.54 -5.03
CA ILE A 56 4.68 6.18 -6.18
C ILE A 56 3.87 5.53 -7.29
N VAL A 57 2.92 4.65 -6.96
CA VAL A 57 2.05 4.00 -7.95
C VAL A 57 1.08 4.99 -8.58
N LEU A 58 0.53 5.92 -7.79
CA LEU A 58 -0.35 6.96 -8.32
C LEU A 58 0.38 7.91 -9.28
N PHE A 59 1.64 8.24 -8.99
CA PHE A 59 2.47 9.06 -9.88
C PHE A 59 2.89 8.33 -11.15
N ALA A 60 3.17 7.03 -11.06
CA ALA A 60 3.54 6.25 -12.25
C ALA A 60 2.35 6.02 -13.19
N ILE A 61 1.17 5.78 -12.64
CA ILE A 61 0.00 5.36 -13.44
C ILE A 61 -0.91 6.53 -13.80
N GLU A 62 -0.84 7.64 -13.06
CA GLU A 62 -1.73 8.80 -13.16
C GLU A 62 -3.20 8.43 -13.46
N PRO A 63 -3.81 7.52 -12.68
CA PRO A 63 -5.17 7.09 -12.99
C PRO A 63 -6.15 8.25 -12.79
N ASN A 64 -7.36 8.11 -13.34
CA ASN A 64 -8.41 9.11 -13.14
C ASN A 64 -8.58 9.48 -11.66
N PHE A 65 -8.77 10.77 -11.38
CA PHE A 65 -8.89 11.32 -10.04
C PHE A 65 -9.91 10.61 -9.13
N TYR A 66 -11.04 10.13 -9.66
CA TYR A 66 -12.03 9.40 -8.87
C TYR A 66 -11.44 8.09 -8.33
N LEU A 67 -10.61 7.40 -9.11
CA LEU A 67 -9.95 6.17 -8.70
C LEU A 67 -8.88 6.45 -7.65
N MET A 68 -8.08 7.50 -7.82
CA MET A 68 -7.09 7.92 -6.82
C MET A 68 -7.74 8.20 -5.47
N LEU A 69 -8.81 9.02 -5.47
CA LEU A 69 -9.54 9.36 -4.26
C LEU A 69 -10.17 8.12 -3.61
N ALA A 70 -10.78 7.24 -4.40
CA ALA A 70 -11.37 6.00 -3.92
C ALA A 70 -10.32 5.09 -3.26
N VAL A 71 -9.14 4.92 -3.87
CA VAL A 71 -8.04 4.12 -3.31
C VAL A 71 -7.56 4.72 -1.99
N ILE A 72 -7.35 6.04 -1.91
CA ILE A 72 -6.90 6.71 -0.69
C ILE A 72 -7.92 6.55 0.44
N VAL A 73 -9.18 6.83 0.17
CA VAL A 73 -10.26 6.71 1.17
C VAL A 73 -10.42 5.26 1.61
N ALA A 74 -10.39 4.30 0.68
CA ALA A 74 -10.50 2.88 1.00
C ALA A 74 -9.33 2.41 1.86
N LEU A 75 -8.09 2.67 1.46
CA LEU A 75 -6.91 2.28 2.24
C LEU A 75 -6.91 2.94 3.63
N ALA A 76 -7.26 4.22 3.72
CA ALA A 76 -7.40 4.91 5.00
C ALA A 76 -8.48 4.27 5.89
N ALA A 77 -9.63 3.89 5.32
CA ALA A 77 -10.67 3.19 6.06
C ALA A 77 -10.17 1.81 6.56
N THR A 78 -9.41 1.07 5.75
CA THR A 78 -8.86 -0.22 6.17
C THR A 78 -7.90 -0.13 7.36
N MET A 79 -7.29 1.04 7.64
CA MET A 79 -6.45 1.27 8.83
C MET A 79 -7.22 1.02 10.13
N PHE A 80 -8.55 1.12 10.12
CA PHE A 80 -9.40 0.91 11.29
C PHE A 80 -10.11 -0.45 11.28
N THR A 81 -9.60 -1.40 10.50
CA THR A 81 -10.16 -2.76 10.36
C THR A 81 -9.16 -3.81 10.84
N ASN A 82 -9.65 -5.05 11.00
CA ASN A 82 -8.80 -6.21 11.31
C ASN A 82 -8.29 -6.94 10.05
N LEU A 83 -8.35 -6.31 8.87
CA LEU A 83 -7.78 -6.89 7.65
C LEU A 83 -6.26 -7.00 7.80
N LYS A 84 -5.69 -8.15 7.47
CA LYS A 84 -4.24 -8.35 7.59
C LYS A 84 -3.52 -7.76 6.37
N PHE A 85 -2.41 -7.08 6.64
CA PHE A 85 -1.43 -6.66 5.64
C PHE A 85 -0.08 -7.28 5.98
N VAL A 86 0.58 -7.90 5.01
CA VAL A 86 1.86 -8.60 5.25
C VAL A 86 3.01 -7.62 5.43
N HIS A 87 3.93 -7.95 6.33
CA HIS A 87 5.25 -7.33 6.35
C HIS A 87 6.19 -8.16 5.47
N PRO A 88 6.82 -7.61 4.41
CA PRO A 88 7.59 -8.40 3.43
C PRO A 88 8.71 -9.27 4.01
N VAL A 89 9.37 -8.78 5.06
CA VAL A 89 10.48 -9.47 5.73
C VAL A 89 10.04 -10.25 7.00
N ARG A 90 9.11 -9.71 7.79
CA ARG A 90 8.82 -10.21 9.14
C ARG A 90 7.67 -11.22 9.20
N THR A 91 6.72 -11.15 8.27
CA THR A 91 5.66 -12.17 8.16
C THR A 91 6.29 -13.45 7.62
N GLU A 92 6.36 -14.51 8.43
CA GLU A 92 7.00 -15.78 8.03
C GLU A 92 6.23 -16.49 6.92
N ARG A 93 4.89 -16.47 7.02
CA ARG A 93 4.00 -17.07 6.04
C ARG A 93 4.12 -16.36 4.70
N TRP A 94 4.37 -17.14 3.64
CA TRP A 94 4.61 -16.67 2.26
C TRP A 94 5.82 -15.75 2.09
N ARG A 95 6.71 -15.63 3.09
CA ARG A 95 7.88 -14.75 3.03
C ARG A 95 8.73 -14.97 1.79
N TRP A 96 8.93 -16.23 1.40
CA TRP A 96 9.74 -16.60 0.24
C TRP A 96 9.14 -16.16 -1.10
N ILE A 97 7.85 -15.79 -1.14
CA ILE A 97 7.19 -15.16 -2.30
C ILE A 97 7.16 -13.63 -2.10
N THR A 98 6.68 -13.19 -0.93
CA THR A 98 6.43 -11.77 -0.64
C THR A 98 7.71 -10.94 -0.66
N LEU A 99 8.83 -11.47 -0.18
CA LEU A 99 10.11 -10.75 -0.18
C LEU A 99 10.62 -10.53 -1.62
N PRO A 100 10.73 -11.55 -2.51
CA PRO A 100 11.03 -11.31 -3.92
C PRO A 100 10.06 -10.35 -4.61
N VAL A 101 8.75 -10.45 -4.33
CA VAL A 101 7.76 -9.52 -4.91
C VAL A 101 8.01 -8.08 -4.46
N ALA A 102 8.33 -7.87 -3.18
CA ALA A 102 8.69 -6.54 -2.69
C ALA A 102 10.00 -6.01 -3.29
N LEU A 103 11.00 -6.87 -3.51
CA LEU A 103 12.23 -6.48 -4.21
C LEU A 103 11.97 -6.13 -5.68
N ALA A 104 11.13 -6.91 -6.36
CA ALA A 104 10.69 -6.61 -7.72
C ALA A 104 9.93 -5.28 -7.77
N TRP A 105 9.03 -5.04 -6.81
CA TRP A 105 8.32 -3.75 -6.67
C TRP A 105 9.31 -2.58 -6.57
N VAL A 106 10.36 -2.70 -5.75
CA VAL A 106 11.41 -1.66 -5.63
C VAL A 106 12.14 -1.48 -6.96
N GLY A 107 12.47 -2.57 -7.67
CA GLY A 107 13.09 -2.50 -8.99
C GLY A 107 12.23 -1.78 -10.03
N PHE A 108 10.93 -2.08 -10.07
CA PHE A 108 9.98 -1.40 -10.96
C PHE A 108 9.79 0.07 -10.59
N ALA A 109 9.71 0.39 -9.29
CA ALA A 109 9.63 1.77 -8.82
C ALA A 109 10.89 2.57 -9.17
N ALA A 110 12.07 1.98 -8.99
CA ALA A 110 13.34 2.60 -9.34
C ALA A 110 13.44 2.82 -10.87
N ARG A 111 13.00 1.85 -11.67
CA ARG A 111 12.95 1.99 -13.12
C ARG A 111 12.00 3.11 -13.55
N ALA A 112 10.78 3.14 -13.02
CA ALA A 112 9.80 4.18 -13.31
C ALA A 112 10.34 5.57 -12.96
N ALA A 113 10.97 5.72 -11.78
CA ALA A 113 11.59 6.97 -11.39
C ALA A 113 12.79 7.38 -12.27
N TRP A 114 13.57 6.42 -12.79
CA TRP A 114 14.71 6.70 -13.67
C TRP A 114 14.31 7.25 -15.05
N VAL A 115 13.10 6.93 -15.49
CA VAL A 115 12.53 7.39 -16.77
C VAL A 115 11.47 8.47 -16.57
N ASP A 116 11.52 9.19 -15.44
CA ASP A 116 10.60 10.27 -15.09
C ASP A 116 9.12 9.87 -15.20
N PHE A 117 8.79 8.62 -14.83
CA PHE A 117 7.44 8.06 -14.87
C PHE A 117 6.79 8.05 -16.27
N ALA A 118 7.59 7.95 -17.34
CA ALA A 118 7.08 7.89 -18.71
C ALA A 118 6.12 6.71 -18.95
N GLU A 119 4.90 7.00 -19.40
CA GLU A 119 3.83 6.01 -19.60
C GLU A 119 4.22 4.85 -20.54
N GLY A 120 3.64 3.67 -20.30
CA GLY A 120 3.69 2.53 -21.23
C GLY A 120 4.86 1.56 -21.06
N GLU A 121 5.79 1.82 -20.13
CA GLU A 121 6.84 0.84 -19.83
C GLU A 121 6.30 -0.41 -19.11
N ILE A 122 6.94 -1.56 -19.33
CA ILE A 122 6.71 -2.82 -18.59
C ILE A 122 6.80 -2.60 -17.07
N ALA A 123 7.59 -1.62 -16.62
CA ALA A 123 7.71 -1.24 -15.22
C ALA A 123 6.37 -0.81 -14.60
N HIS A 124 5.45 -0.18 -15.35
CA HIS A 124 4.13 0.22 -14.86
C HIS A 124 3.28 -1.00 -14.51
N TRP A 125 3.21 -1.97 -15.42
CA TRP A 125 2.51 -3.23 -15.20
C TRP A 125 3.12 -4.02 -14.05
N GLY A 126 4.47 -4.09 -14.00
CA GLY A 126 5.18 -4.72 -12.89
C GLY A 126 4.84 -4.07 -11.55
N LEU A 127 4.84 -2.73 -11.49
CA LEU A 127 4.50 -1.95 -10.30
C LEU A 127 3.05 -2.19 -9.86
N VAL A 128 2.08 -2.21 -10.79
CA VAL A 128 0.67 -2.47 -10.49
C VAL A 128 0.47 -3.89 -9.97
N ILE A 129 0.98 -4.90 -10.67
CA ILE A 129 0.80 -6.31 -10.29
C ILE A 129 1.41 -6.60 -8.91
N THR A 130 2.63 -6.11 -8.68
CA THR A 130 3.30 -6.31 -7.38
C THR A 130 2.63 -5.51 -6.27
N SER A 131 2.14 -4.29 -6.53
CA SER A 131 1.33 -3.53 -5.57
C SER A 131 0.04 -4.25 -5.18
N VAL A 132 -0.69 -4.78 -6.16
CA VAL A 132 -1.93 -5.53 -5.92
C VAL A 132 -1.64 -6.76 -5.07
N TYR A 133 -0.59 -7.53 -5.40
CA TYR A 133 -0.18 -8.67 -4.57
C TYR A 133 0.11 -8.25 -3.12
N LEU A 134 0.91 -7.20 -2.90
CA LEU A 134 1.30 -6.76 -1.56
C LEU A 134 0.10 -6.26 -0.74
N LEU A 135 -0.90 -5.65 -1.38
CA LEU A 135 -2.14 -5.22 -0.73
C LEU A 135 -3.04 -6.41 -0.35
N VAL A 136 -3.13 -7.44 -1.19
CA VAL A 136 -4.10 -8.54 -1.00
C VAL A 136 -3.51 -9.77 -0.28
N ALA A 137 -2.19 -9.94 -0.26
CA ALA A 137 -1.55 -11.14 0.30
C ALA A 137 -1.93 -11.40 1.77
N GLY A 138 -2.03 -10.35 2.59
CA GLY A 138 -2.39 -10.51 4.00
C GLY A 138 -3.85 -10.91 4.18
N VAL A 139 -4.76 -10.32 3.40
CA VAL A 139 -6.18 -10.69 3.38
C VAL A 139 -6.35 -12.12 2.88
N ALA A 140 -5.62 -12.52 1.84
CA ALA A 140 -5.62 -13.89 1.35
C ALA A 140 -5.13 -14.89 2.42
N GLN A 141 -4.11 -14.54 3.20
CA GLN A 141 -3.68 -15.35 4.35
C GLN A 141 -4.77 -15.50 5.42
N GLN A 142 -5.66 -14.51 5.60
CA GLN A 142 -6.80 -14.64 6.51
C GLN A 142 -7.88 -15.56 5.97
N LEU A 143 -8.17 -15.49 4.66
CA LEU A 143 -9.19 -16.32 4.01
C LEU A 143 -8.79 -17.80 3.96
N PHE A 144 -7.49 -18.09 3.85
CA PHE A 144 -6.96 -19.44 3.87
C PHE A 144 -6.13 -19.66 5.15
N PRO A 145 -6.72 -19.89 6.33
CA PRO A 145 -5.95 -20.13 7.54
C PRO A 145 -5.14 -21.42 7.44
N GLU A 146 -3.95 -21.40 8.05
CA GLU A 146 -3.09 -22.58 8.12
C GLU A 146 -3.83 -23.68 8.91
N ARG A 147 -3.89 -24.90 8.34
CA ARG A 147 -4.47 -26.03 9.06
C ARG A 147 -3.63 -26.23 10.32
N ARG A 148 -4.22 -25.95 11.49
CA ARG A 148 -3.62 -26.36 12.76
C ARG A 148 -3.49 -27.88 12.72
N GLY A 149 -2.26 -28.37 12.54
CA GLY A 149 -1.94 -29.74 12.89
C GLY A 149 -2.29 -29.90 14.36
N VAL A 150 -3.26 -30.77 14.66
CA VAL A 150 -3.48 -31.25 16.02
C VAL A 150 -2.21 -32.02 16.35
N ALA A 151 -1.36 -31.40 17.17
CA ALA A 151 -0.26 -32.08 17.86
C ALA A 151 -0.78 -32.58 19.20
#